data_AF-A0A8C3UIF8-F1
#
_entry.id   AF-A0A8C3UIF8-F1
#
_cell.length_a   1.000
_cell.length_b   1.000
_cell.length_c   1.000
_cell.angle_alpha   90.00
_cell.angle_beta   90.00
_cell.angle_gamma   90.00
#
_symmetry.space_group_name_H-M   'P 1'
#
loop_
_entity.id
_entity.type
_entity.pdbx_description
1 polymer ?
#
loop_
_entity_poly.entity_id
_entity_poly.type
_entity_poly.pdbx_seq_one_letter_code
_entity_poly.pdbx_strand_id
1 'polypeptide(L)'
;MAAPLRRALLALGPARSRLPVPVPAPARPYRADPLRRRPGPAPTDPDDLRAAARRFGRLGDASGVEVWRLWPSPEQLREAEAEEREWDPPLRDADFGGRSHRVPSHRVPREELVSRSLAAMPARVAAWRREREALRERARADAERRRRLLAEAGLGGLPRSGTPGRASARAQELLDEMERQKRREEKRRRRQEREEAARSALAAAEAAAAARPLPGAAPEGEEKPPNPTEKT
;
A
#
# COMPACT_ATOMS: atom_id res chain seq x y z
N MET A 1 -82.47 58.25 38.38
CA MET A 1 -83.11 58.05 37.06
C MET A 1 -83.35 56.55 36.92
N ALA A 2 -84.46 56.06 37.46
CA ALA A 2 -85.73 55.97 36.73
C ALA A 2 -85.64 54.92 35.61
N ALA A 3 -86.28 53.78 35.92
CA ALA A 3 -86.93 52.82 35.04
C ALA A 3 -87.65 53.54 33.85
N PRO A 4 -88.24 52.88 32.82
CA PRO A 4 -89.05 51.69 33.07
C PRO A 4 -89.53 50.82 31.86
N LEU A 5 -90.44 49.89 32.17
CA LEU A 5 -91.53 49.37 31.30
C LEU A 5 -91.11 48.54 30.08
N ARG A 6 -91.79 47.46 29.66
CA ARG A 6 -93.11 46.88 29.97
C ARG A 6 -93.08 45.48 29.36
N ARG A 7 -93.67 44.47 30.04
CA ARG A 7 -94.98 43.88 29.69
C ARG A 7 -95.08 43.61 28.19
N ALA A 8 -95.31 42.37 27.78
CA ALA A 8 -96.66 41.79 27.70
C ALA A 8 -96.53 40.69 26.64
N LEU A 9 -97.27 39.61 26.57
CA LEU A 9 -98.40 39.04 27.31
C LEU A 9 -98.41 37.58 26.81
N LEU A 10 -98.93 36.70 27.67
CA LEU A 10 -99.97 35.70 27.36
C LEU A 10 -100.11 35.34 25.87
N ALA A 11 -100.27 34.08 25.51
CA ALA A 11 -101.48 33.38 25.88
C ALA A 11 -101.47 31.96 25.29
N LEU A 12 -102.33 31.13 25.90
CA LEU A 12 -102.75 29.80 25.47
C LEU A 12 -101.63 28.76 25.46
N GLY A 13 -101.64 27.76 26.35
CA GLY A 13 -102.79 26.86 26.50
C GLY A 13 -102.58 25.62 25.61
N PRO A 14 -103.13 24.48 25.99
CA PRO A 14 -102.33 23.32 26.34
C PRO A 14 -102.51 22.16 25.36
N ALA A 15 -101.53 21.25 25.28
CA ALA A 15 -101.84 19.83 25.11
C ALA A 15 -100.59 18.98 25.40
N ARG A 16 -100.77 17.99 26.26
CA ARG A 16 -99.81 16.91 26.52
C ARG A 16 -99.50 16.18 25.22
N SER A 17 -98.26 16.27 24.73
CA SER A 17 -97.65 15.18 23.97
C SER A 17 -96.51 14.61 24.80
N ARG A 18 -96.77 13.43 25.37
CA ARG A 18 -95.75 12.60 26.00
C ARG A 18 -94.93 11.96 24.88
N LEU A 19 -93.85 12.62 24.47
CA LEU A 19 -92.74 11.97 23.78
C LEU A 19 -91.45 12.49 24.43
N PRO A 20 -90.54 11.61 24.89
CA PRO A 20 -89.31 12.06 25.52
C PRO A 20 -88.45 12.81 24.50
N VAL A 21 -88.00 14.01 24.89
CA VAL A 21 -86.95 14.76 24.21
C VAL A 21 -85.70 13.88 24.14
N PRO A 22 -85.08 13.68 22.96
CA PRO A 22 -83.82 12.94 22.88
C PRO A 22 -82.75 13.72 23.65
N VAL A 23 -82.32 13.17 24.78
CA VAL A 23 -81.19 13.68 25.56
C VAL A 23 -79.93 13.59 24.68
N PRO A 24 -79.15 14.66 24.52
CA PRO A 24 -77.89 14.58 23.77
C PRO A 24 -76.97 13.55 24.43
N ALA A 25 -76.51 12.57 23.66
CA ALA A 25 -75.60 11.55 24.16
C ALA A 25 -74.32 12.23 24.70
N PRO A 26 -73.85 11.87 25.90
CA PRO A 26 -72.64 12.48 26.45
C PRO A 26 -71.44 12.10 25.57
N ALA A 27 -70.65 13.10 25.19
CA ALA A 27 -69.37 12.90 24.50
C ALA A 27 -68.51 11.93 25.33
N ARG A 28 -68.14 10.80 24.73
CA ARG A 28 -67.33 9.77 25.41
C ARG A 28 -65.98 10.41 25.81
N PRO A 29 -65.57 10.34 27.08
CA PRO A 29 -64.24 10.80 27.46
C PRO A 29 -63.20 9.91 26.78
N TYR A 30 -62.28 10.53 26.03
CA TYR A 30 -61.13 9.84 25.45
C TYR A 30 -60.23 9.37 26.61
N ARG A 31 -60.22 8.06 26.88
CA ARG A 31 -59.21 7.46 27.76
C ARG A 31 -57.99 7.14 26.92
N ALA A 32 -56.89 7.82 27.20
CA ALA A 32 -55.61 7.47 26.63
C ALA A 32 -55.21 6.06 27.08
N ASP A 33 -54.62 5.29 26.16
CA ASP A 33 -54.09 3.97 26.48
C ASP A 33 -53.00 4.07 27.56
N PRO A 34 -52.89 3.07 28.44
CA PRO A 34 -51.87 3.07 29.47
C PRO A 34 -50.46 3.11 28.86
N LEU A 35 -49.59 3.93 29.44
CA LEU A 35 -48.18 3.99 29.05
C LEU A 35 -47.54 2.61 29.19
N ARG A 36 -46.91 2.13 28.12
CA ARG A 36 -46.18 0.86 28.12
C ARG A 36 -44.97 0.99 29.05
N ARG A 37 -45.10 0.49 30.27
CA ARG A 37 -43.97 0.33 31.19
C ARG A 37 -43.13 -0.85 30.71
N ARG A 38 -41.81 -0.70 30.78
CA ARG A 38 -40.90 -1.79 30.46
C ARG A 38 -41.17 -2.94 31.46
N PRO A 39 -41.50 -4.15 31.00
CA PRO A 39 -41.68 -5.28 31.91
C PRO A 39 -40.36 -5.55 32.64
N GLY A 40 -40.46 -6.12 33.84
CA GLY A 40 -39.30 -6.62 34.59
C GLY A 40 -38.47 -7.62 33.75
N PRO A 41 -37.24 -7.93 34.17
CA PRO A 41 -36.39 -8.85 33.42
C PRO A 41 -37.11 -10.19 33.22
N ALA A 42 -37.22 -10.63 31.96
CA ALA A 42 -37.79 -11.93 31.61
C ALA A 42 -37.03 -13.05 32.34
N PRO A 43 -37.63 -14.19 32.68
CA PRO A 43 -36.87 -15.35 33.15
C PRO A 43 -35.79 -15.70 32.12
N THR A 44 -34.53 -15.81 32.55
CA THR A 44 -33.44 -16.33 31.72
C THR A 44 -33.05 -17.67 32.30
N ASP A 45 -32.50 -18.55 31.46
CA ASP A 45 -31.98 -19.84 31.87
C ASP A 45 -31.07 -19.68 33.10
N PRO A 46 -31.30 -20.46 34.16
CA PRO A 46 -30.57 -20.34 35.43
C PRO A 46 -29.09 -20.70 35.28
N ASP A 47 -28.71 -21.40 34.21
CA ASP A 47 -27.35 -21.84 33.92
C ASP A 47 -26.55 -20.85 33.06
N ASP A 48 -27.19 -19.78 32.56
CA ASP A 48 -26.47 -18.71 31.85
C ASP A 48 -25.82 -17.74 32.84
N LEU A 49 -24.58 -18.06 33.24
CA LEU A 49 -23.75 -17.24 34.14
C LEU A 49 -23.53 -15.82 33.61
N ARG A 50 -23.51 -15.63 32.28
CA ARG A 50 -23.31 -14.31 31.67
C ARG A 50 -24.54 -13.43 31.81
N ALA A 51 -25.73 -14.00 31.65
CA ALA A 51 -26.97 -13.29 31.94
C ALA A 51 -27.13 -13.00 33.43
N ALA A 52 -26.74 -13.94 34.30
CA ALA A 52 -26.73 -13.76 35.75
C ALA A 52 -25.80 -12.60 36.17
N ALA A 53 -24.56 -12.57 35.66
CA ALA A 53 -23.60 -11.49 35.88
C ALA A 53 -24.14 -10.12 35.42
N ARG A 54 -24.79 -10.08 34.25
CA ARG A 54 -25.42 -8.85 33.71
C ARG A 54 -26.57 -8.35 34.58
N ARG A 55 -27.33 -9.24 35.20
CA ARG A 55 -28.42 -8.87 36.14
C ARG A 55 -27.85 -8.38 37.44
N PHE A 56 -26.88 -9.10 37.99
CA PHE A 56 -26.18 -8.71 39.22
C PHE A 56 -25.52 -7.34 39.04
N GLY A 57 -24.86 -7.05 37.92
CA GLY A 57 -24.30 -5.74 37.64
C GLY A 57 -25.33 -4.61 37.47
N ARG A 58 -26.62 -4.91 37.19
CA ARG A 58 -27.69 -3.92 37.03
C ARG A 58 -28.50 -3.68 38.29
N LEU A 59 -28.75 -4.74 39.06
CA LEU A 59 -29.67 -4.75 40.19
C LEU A 59 -28.97 -5.04 41.53
N GLY A 60 -27.67 -5.35 41.51
CA GLY A 60 -26.90 -5.76 42.68
C GLY A 60 -27.49 -7.01 43.33
N ASP A 61 -27.47 -7.04 44.65
CA ASP A 61 -28.01 -8.14 45.47
C ASP A 61 -29.51 -8.35 45.29
N ALA A 62 -30.25 -7.32 44.86
CA ALA A 62 -31.68 -7.42 44.54
C ALA A 62 -31.96 -8.32 43.33
N SER A 63 -30.93 -8.72 42.58
CA SER A 63 -31.04 -9.72 41.50
C SER A 63 -31.22 -11.15 42.00
N GLY A 64 -30.92 -11.43 43.28
CA GLY A 64 -30.95 -12.78 43.86
C GLY A 64 -29.91 -13.74 43.26
N VAL A 65 -28.89 -13.21 42.57
CA VAL A 65 -27.80 -14.01 42.01
C VAL A 65 -26.74 -14.23 43.07
N GLU A 66 -26.39 -15.49 43.30
CA GLU A 66 -25.31 -15.89 44.18
C GLU A 66 -23.94 -15.37 43.70
N VAL A 67 -23.27 -14.55 44.50
CA VAL A 67 -22.00 -13.89 44.11
C VAL A 67 -20.89 -14.88 43.81
N TRP A 68 -20.81 -15.99 44.54
CA TRP A 68 -19.78 -17.01 44.34
C TRP A 68 -19.90 -17.74 43.00
N ARG A 69 -21.10 -17.76 42.39
CA ARG A 69 -21.31 -18.34 41.05
C ARG A 69 -20.78 -17.46 39.92
N LEU A 70 -20.51 -16.19 40.19
CA LEU A 70 -20.00 -15.24 39.19
C LEU A 70 -18.50 -15.39 38.95
N TRP A 71 -17.79 -15.97 39.92
CA TRP A 71 -16.37 -16.28 39.78
C TRP A 71 -16.19 -17.51 38.88
N PRO A 72 -15.10 -17.55 38.08
CA PRO A 72 -14.78 -18.71 37.26
C PRO A 72 -14.72 -19.99 38.10
N SER A 73 -15.14 -21.11 37.50
CA SER A 73 -14.92 -22.40 38.14
C SER A 73 -13.41 -22.68 38.26
N PRO A 74 -12.96 -23.54 39.19
CA PRO A 74 -11.56 -23.91 39.31
C PRO A 74 -10.95 -24.51 38.03
N GLU A 75 -11.78 -25.12 37.17
CA GLU A 75 -11.36 -25.64 35.87
C GLU A 75 -11.14 -24.49 34.87
N GLN A 76 -12.09 -23.57 34.76
CA GLN A 76 -11.98 -22.38 33.91
C GLN A 76 -10.79 -21.50 34.29
N LEU A 77 -10.48 -21.39 35.58
CA LEU A 77 -9.31 -20.66 36.06
C LEU A 77 -8.00 -21.30 35.59
N ARG A 78 -7.90 -22.63 35.62
CA ARG A 78 -6.71 -23.35 35.16
C ARG A 78 -6.51 -23.24 33.66
N GLU A 79 -7.60 -23.27 32.88
CA GLU A 79 -7.57 -23.04 31.43
C GLU A 79 -7.09 -21.63 31.12
N ALA A 80 -7.64 -20.60 31.79
CA ALA A 80 -7.21 -19.22 31.62
C ALA A 80 -5.74 -19.02 32.01
N GLU A 81 -5.28 -19.58 33.13
CA GLU A 81 -3.87 -19.53 33.53
C GLU A 81 -2.94 -20.23 32.52
N ALA A 82 -3.40 -21.32 31.88
CA ALA A 82 -2.63 -22.02 30.86
C ALA A 82 -2.52 -21.19 29.57
N GLU A 83 -3.62 -20.58 29.13
CA GLU A 83 -3.65 -19.67 27.98
C GLU A 83 -2.74 -18.45 28.21
N GLU A 84 -2.81 -17.82 29.39
CA GLU A 84 -1.94 -16.69 29.73
C GLU A 84 -0.46 -17.09 29.70
N ARG A 85 -0.09 -18.27 30.21
CA ARG A 85 1.31 -18.72 30.18
C ARG A 85 1.82 -19.05 28.78
N GLU A 86 0.93 -19.51 27.89
CA GLU A 86 1.28 -19.82 26.50
C GLU A 86 1.47 -18.55 25.67
N TRP A 87 0.58 -17.57 25.84
CA TRP A 87 0.55 -16.36 25.01
C TRP A 87 1.33 -15.19 25.60
N ASP A 88 1.35 -15.05 26.92
CA ASP A 88 1.98 -13.95 27.64
C ASP A 88 3.10 -14.51 28.55
N PRO A 89 4.30 -14.77 27.98
CA PRO A 89 5.43 -15.22 28.77
C PRO A 89 5.78 -14.17 29.84
N PRO A 90 6.27 -14.59 31.02
CA PRO A 90 6.57 -13.66 32.09
C PRO A 90 7.74 -12.75 31.68
N LEU A 91 7.78 -11.55 32.25
CA LEU A 91 8.73 -10.49 31.87
C LEU A 91 10.20 -10.95 31.90
N ARG A 92 10.55 -11.88 32.79
CA ARG A 92 11.89 -12.47 32.89
C ARG A 92 12.29 -13.28 31.64
N ASP A 93 11.32 -13.89 30.98
CA ASP A 93 11.49 -14.76 29.82
C ASP A 93 11.27 -13.98 28.50
N ALA A 94 10.77 -12.74 28.61
CA ALA A 94 10.68 -11.81 27.51
C ALA A 94 12.08 -11.25 27.18
N ASP A 95 12.78 -11.89 26.25
CA ASP A 95 14.07 -11.45 25.73
C ASP A 95 13.98 -10.16 24.89
N PHE A 96 13.82 -9.01 25.55
CA PHE A 96 13.91 -7.70 24.88
C PHE A 96 15.35 -7.37 24.42
N GLY A 97 16.37 -8.02 24.98
CA GLY A 97 17.79 -7.75 24.71
C GLY A 97 18.37 -8.52 23.51
N GLY A 98 17.87 -9.72 23.21
CA GLY A 98 18.46 -10.61 22.20
C GLY A 98 18.39 -10.08 20.76
N ARG A 99 17.40 -9.24 20.44
CA ARG A 99 17.28 -8.59 19.12
C ARG A 99 18.28 -7.45 18.91
N SER A 100 18.70 -6.77 19.98
CA SER A 100 19.57 -5.59 19.88
C SER A 100 21.00 -5.92 19.43
N HIS A 101 21.48 -7.14 19.69
CA HIS A 101 22.86 -7.54 19.41
C HIS A 101 23.04 -8.33 18.10
N ARG A 102 21.95 -8.73 17.43
CA ARG A 102 22.00 -9.49 16.15
C ARG A 102 22.00 -8.62 14.89
N VAL A 103 21.67 -7.33 15.00
CA VAL A 103 21.59 -6.40 13.85
C VAL A 103 22.92 -5.69 13.43
N PRO A 104 24.09 -5.80 14.09
CA PRO A 104 25.26 -5.02 13.67
C PRO A 104 26.01 -5.61 12.46
N SER A 105 25.88 -6.92 12.18
CA SER A 105 26.75 -7.60 11.20
C SER A 105 26.59 -7.11 9.75
N HIS A 106 25.37 -6.74 9.34
CA HIS A 106 25.10 -6.28 7.97
C HIS A 106 25.21 -4.76 7.79
N ARG A 107 25.35 -4.00 8.88
CA ARG A 107 25.45 -2.53 8.80
C ARG A 107 26.83 -2.09 8.34
N VAL A 108 27.87 -2.65 8.93
CA VAL A 108 29.28 -2.34 8.59
C VAL A 108 29.60 -2.57 7.10
N PRO A 109 29.34 -3.74 6.48
CA PRO A 109 29.66 -3.95 5.06
C PRO A 109 28.83 -3.05 4.13
N ARG A 110 27.59 -2.71 4.54
CA ARG A 110 26.75 -1.78 3.78
C ARG A 110 27.32 -0.36 3.82
N GLU A 111 27.77 0.08 4.98
CA GLU A 111 28.37 1.40 5.18
C GLU A 111 29.70 1.54 4.42
N GLU A 112 30.53 0.49 4.41
CA GLU A 112 31.75 0.43 3.60
C GLU A 112 31.48 0.49 2.09
N LEU A 113 30.45 -0.22 1.61
CA LEU A 113 30.04 -0.15 0.21
C LEU A 113 29.56 1.27 -0.15
N VAL A 114 28.78 1.90 0.73
CA VAL A 114 28.31 3.27 0.54
C VAL A 114 29.47 4.25 0.53
N SER A 115 30.42 4.14 1.46
CA SER A 115 31.58 5.04 1.53
C SER A 115 32.47 4.93 0.29
N ARG A 116 32.74 3.69 -0.17
CA ARG A 116 33.47 3.43 -1.42
C ARG A 116 32.75 4.01 -2.64
N SER A 117 31.43 3.84 -2.70
CA SER A 117 30.61 4.37 -3.81
C SER A 117 30.59 5.89 -3.82
N LEU A 118 30.44 6.52 -2.65
CA LEU A 118 30.47 7.97 -2.49
C LEU A 118 31.85 8.54 -2.85
N ALA A 119 32.94 7.88 -2.47
CA ALA A 119 34.30 8.29 -2.85
C ALA A 119 34.52 8.25 -4.38
N ALA A 120 33.91 7.28 -5.08
CA ALA A 120 34.00 7.18 -6.54
C ALA A 120 33.05 8.13 -7.30
N MET A 121 32.05 8.69 -6.62
CA MET A 121 30.98 9.49 -7.24
C MET A 121 31.48 10.78 -7.92
N PRO A 122 32.38 11.59 -7.31
CA PRO A 122 32.89 12.81 -7.95
C PRO A 122 33.58 12.55 -9.30
N ALA A 123 34.36 11.48 -9.39
CA ALA A 123 35.03 11.08 -10.64
C ALA A 123 34.01 10.68 -11.72
N ARG A 124 32.96 9.94 -11.35
CA ARG A 124 31.85 9.57 -12.26
C ARG A 124 31.09 10.79 -12.76
N VAL A 125 30.82 11.76 -11.88
CA VAL A 125 30.16 13.02 -12.27
C VAL A 125 31.03 13.84 -13.22
N ALA A 126 32.34 13.91 -12.99
CA ALA A 126 33.26 14.59 -13.90
C ALA A 126 33.29 13.93 -15.28
N ALA A 127 33.35 12.59 -15.35
CA ALA A 127 33.26 11.84 -16.60
C ALA A 127 31.93 12.13 -17.33
N TRP A 128 30.81 12.08 -16.61
CA TRP A 128 29.49 12.38 -17.18
C TRP A 128 29.38 13.81 -17.73
N ARG A 129 29.94 14.80 -17.03
CA ARG A 129 29.96 16.20 -17.51
C ARG A 129 30.76 16.31 -18.80
N ARG A 130 31.94 15.68 -18.87
CA ARG A 130 32.77 15.65 -20.08
C ARG A 130 32.06 14.96 -21.24
N GLU A 131 31.38 13.84 -21.00
CA GLU A 131 30.57 13.17 -22.02
C GLU A 131 29.42 14.05 -22.52
N ARG A 132 28.76 14.78 -21.62
CA ARG A 132 27.70 15.73 -22.00
C ARG A 132 28.23 16.88 -22.85
N GLU A 133 29.39 17.42 -22.52
CA GLU A 133 30.06 18.46 -23.30
C GLU A 133 30.48 17.92 -24.66
N ALA A 134 31.12 16.76 -24.73
CA ALA A 134 31.50 16.11 -25.98
C ALA A 134 30.28 15.83 -26.89
N LEU A 135 29.16 15.39 -26.31
CA LEU A 135 27.91 15.21 -27.07
C LEU A 135 27.34 16.54 -27.58
N ARG A 136 27.45 17.62 -26.80
CA ARG A 136 27.04 18.97 -27.24
C ARG A 136 27.93 19.47 -28.37
N GLU A 137 29.23 19.28 -28.28
CA GLU A 137 30.19 19.65 -29.33
C GLU A 137 29.95 18.86 -30.62
N ARG A 138 29.74 17.53 -30.51
CA ARG A 138 29.36 16.69 -31.66
C ARG A 138 28.06 17.16 -32.30
N ALA A 139 27.05 17.50 -31.50
CA ALA A 139 25.79 18.04 -32.01
C ALA A 139 25.97 19.39 -32.72
N ARG A 140 26.82 20.27 -32.19
CA ARG A 140 27.17 21.55 -32.84
C ARG A 140 27.91 21.32 -34.16
N ALA A 141 28.91 20.46 -34.16
CA ALA A 141 29.67 20.10 -35.37
C ALA A 141 28.76 19.47 -36.43
N ASP A 142 27.85 18.57 -36.05
CA ASP A 142 26.88 17.97 -36.96
C ASP A 142 25.88 19.01 -37.50
N ALA A 143 25.44 19.96 -36.67
CA ALA A 143 24.57 21.06 -37.11
C ALA A 143 25.30 21.99 -38.09
N GLU A 144 26.57 22.31 -37.84
CA GLU A 144 27.41 23.09 -38.75
C GLU A 144 27.66 22.36 -40.07
N ARG A 145 27.97 21.06 -40.03
CA ARG A 145 28.11 20.23 -41.23
C ARG A 145 26.83 20.23 -42.05
N ARG A 146 25.67 20.04 -41.42
CA ARG A 146 24.36 20.12 -42.09
C ARG A 146 24.12 21.49 -42.70
N ARG A 147 24.47 22.58 -42.00
CA ARG A 147 24.35 23.95 -42.53
C ARG A 147 25.24 24.17 -43.76
N ARG A 148 26.50 23.70 -43.74
CA ARG A 148 27.43 23.81 -44.87
C ARG A 148 26.90 23.07 -46.10
N LEU A 149 26.45 21.83 -45.92
CA LEU A 149 25.91 21.01 -47.02
C LEU A 149 24.65 21.62 -47.64
N LEU A 150 23.76 22.19 -46.83
CA LEU A 150 22.58 22.90 -47.35
C LEU A 150 22.97 24.16 -48.13
N ALA A 151 23.98 24.91 -47.63
CA ALA A 151 24.50 26.08 -48.33
C ALA A 151 25.18 25.73 -49.66
N GLU A 152 25.97 24.65 -49.71
CA GLU A 152 26.59 24.11 -50.93
C GLU A 152 25.54 23.67 -51.96
N ALA A 153 24.43 23.10 -51.51
CA ALA A 153 23.29 22.74 -52.36
C ALA A 153 22.44 23.94 -52.82
N GLY A 154 22.74 25.16 -52.36
CA GLY A 154 21.95 26.36 -52.62
C GLY A 154 20.55 26.35 -52.00
N LEU A 155 20.29 25.40 -51.10
CA LEU A 155 19.01 25.24 -50.40
C LEU A 155 19.10 26.03 -49.10
N GLY A 156 18.23 27.03 -48.93
CA GLY A 156 18.22 27.90 -47.74
C GLY A 156 18.27 27.15 -46.40
N GLY A 157 18.70 27.85 -45.35
CA GLY A 157 19.03 27.25 -44.05
C GLY A 157 17.93 26.41 -43.38
N LEU A 158 18.34 25.57 -42.42
CA LEU A 158 17.43 24.73 -41.64
C LEU A 158 16.31 25.54 -40.95
N PRO A 159 15.10 24.97 -40.86
CA PRO A 159 13.99 25.63 -40.16
C PRO A 159 14.33 25.85 -38.68
N ARG A 160 13.97 27.02 -38.15
CA ARG A 160 14.16 27.35 -36.74
C ARG A 160 13.17 26.56 -35.89
N SER A 161 13.61 26.13 -34.71
CA SER A 161 12.72 25.55 -33.71
C SER A 161 11.56 26.51 -33.43
N GLY A 162 10.32 26.05 -33.61
CA GLY A 162 9.08 26.82 -33.36
C GLY A 162 8.42 27.43 -34.60
N THR A 163 9.04 27.36 -35.78
CA THR A 163 8.38 27.74 -37.05
C THR A 163 7.99 26.49 -37.83
N PRO A 164 6.76 26.37 -38.39
CA PRO A 164 6.43 25.29 -39.31
C PRO A 164 7.39 25.40 -40.50
N GLY A 165 8.32 24.45 -40.58
CA GLY A 165 9.45 24.54 -41.49
C GLY A 165 9.01 24.40 -42.93
N ARG A 166 8.93 25.51 -43.67
CA ARG A 166 8.87 25.51 -45.14
C ARG A 166 10.27 25.25 -45.70
N ALA A 167 10.95 24.22 -45.18
CA ALA A 167 12.21 23.77 -45.76
C ALA A 167 11.92 23.31 -47.20
N SER A 168 12.81 23.62 -48.15
CA SER A 168 12.66 23.13 -49.51
C SER A 168 12.59 21.60 -49.50
N ALA A 169 11.66 20.97 -50.23
CA ALA A 169 11.50 19.51 -50.25
C ALA A 169 12.83 18.78 -50.54
N ARG A 170 13.65 19.34 -51.43
CA ARG A 170 15.01 18.85 -51.72
C ARG A 170 15.95 18.83 -50.51
N ALA A 171 15.82 19.78 -49.58
CA ALA A 171 16.63 19.82 -48.36
C ALA A 171 16.23 18.75 -47.36
N GLN A 172 14.94 18.40 -47.30
CA GLN A 172 14.44 17.30 -46.48
C GLN A 172 14.91 15.96 -47.04
N GLU A 173 14.82 15.77 -48.36
CA GLU A 173 15.33 14.56 -49.04
C GLU A 173 16.84 14.34 -48.79
N LEU A 174 17.66 15.38 -48.88
CA LEU A 174 19.10 15.28 -48.61
C LEU A 174 19.41 14.91 -47.14
N LEU A 175 18.64 15.45 -46.18
CA LEU A 175 18.80 15.08 -44.77
C LEU A 175 18.38 13.63 -44.51
N ASP A 176 17.30 13.18 -45.16
CA ASP A 176 16.80 11.80 -45.06
C ASP A 176 17.77 10.80 -45.70
N GLU A 177 18.38 11.14 -46.84
CA GLU A 177 19.43 10.34 -47.48
C GLU A 177 20.66 10.19 -46.57
N MET A 178 21.08 11.27 -45.90
CA MET A 178 22.16 11.22 -44.92
C MET A 178 21.82 10.33 -43.72
N GLU A 179 20.60 10.41 -43.19
CA GLU A 179 20.18 9.54 -42.09
C GLU A 179 20.17 8.07 -42.51
N ARG A 180 19.71 7.78 -43.74
CA ARG A 180 19.76 6.43 -44.33
C ARG A 180 21.19 5.93 -44.48
N GLN A 181 22.14 6.79 -44.90
CA GLN A 181 23.56 6.42 -44.98
C GLN A 181 24.15 6.13 -43.60
N LYS A 182 23.96 7.00 -42.60
CA LYS A 182 24.40 6.76 -41.21
C LYS A 182 23.85 5.45 -40.66
N ARG A 183 22.56 5.17 -40.88
CA ARG A 183 21.91 3.92 -40.44
C ARG A 183 22.48 2.68 -41.14
N ARG A 184 22.88 2.79 -42.41
CA ARG A 184 23.55 1.69 -43.14
C ARG A 184 24.95 1.44 -42.59
N GLU A 185 25.71 2.48 -42.31
CA GLU A 185 27.05 2.37 -41.72
C GLU A 185 27.00 1.78 -40.31
N GLU A 186 26.07 2.22 -39.47
CA GLU A 186 25.88 1.67 -38.12
C GLU A 186 25.51 0.18 -38.17
N LYS A 187 24.60 -0.22 -39.07
CA LYS A 187 24.27 -1.64 -39.28
C LYS A 187 25.49 -2.46 -39.72
N ARG A 188 26.34 -1.91 -40.59
CA ARG A 188 27.58 -2.57 -41.02
C ARG A 188 28.57 -2.71 -39.87
N ARG A 189 28.80 -1.65 -39.09
CA ARG A 189 29.67 -1.69 -37.90
C ARG A 189 29.18 -2.69 -36.86
N ARG A 190 27.89 -2.67 -36.55
CA ARG A 190 27.29 -3.65 -35.61
C ARG A 190 27.41 -5.09 -36.10
N ARG A 191 27.37 -5.31 -37.41
CA ARG A 191 27.60 -6.63 -38.00
C ARG A 191 29.08 -7.04 -37.88
N GLN A 192 30.01 -6.12 -38.16
CA GLN A 192 31.44 -6.34 -37.99
C GLN A 192 31.80 -6.63 -36.53
N GLU A 193 31.28 -5.86 -35.57
CA GLU A 193 31.49 -6.11 -34.13
C GLU A 193 30.96 -7.49 -33.69
N ARG A 194 29.84 -7.96 -34.25
CA ARG A 194 29.31 -9.30 -33.98
C ARG A 194 30.19 -10.40 -34.57
N GLU A 195 30.68 -10.21 -35.79
CA GLU A 195 31.60 -11.15 -36.45
C GLU A 195 32.95 -11.18 -35.72
N GLU A 196 33.46 -10.04 -35.27
CA GLU A 196 34.67 -9.92 -34.45
C GLU A 196 34.50 -10.55 -33.07
N ALA A 197 33.37 -10.32 -32.39
CA ALA A 197 33.06 -10.96 -31.11
C ALA A 197 32.91 -12.48 -31.24
N ALA A 198 32.31 -12.97 -32.33
CA ALA A 198 32.23 -14.39 -32.63
C ALA A 198 33.62 -14.99 -32.90
N ARG A 199 34.46 -14.30 -33.68
CA ARG A 199 35.85 -14.71 -33.94
C ARG A 199 36.70 -14.70 -32.66
N SER A 200 36.55 -13.70 -31.79
CA SER A 200 37.26 -13.65 -30.51
C SER A 200 36.76 -14.72 -29.55
N ALA A 201 35.46 -15.04 -29.57
CA ALA A 201 34.90 -16.13 -28.75
C ALA A 201 35.39 -17.51 -29.22
N LEU A 202 35.49 -17.72 -30.54
CA LEU A 202 36.08 -18.93 -31.11
C LEU A 202 37.58 -19.02 -30.79
N ALA A 203 38.34 -17.94 -30.94
CA ALA A 203 39.76 -17.90 -30.56
C ALA A 203 39.98 -18.11 -29.05
N ALA A 204 39.10 -17.59 -28.19
CA ALA A 204 39.13 -17.83 -26.76
C ALA A 204 38.77 -19.28 -26.41
N ALA A 205 37.82 -19.89 -27.13
CA ALA A 205 37.47 -21.30 -27.00
C ALA A 205 38.61 -22.22 -27.47
N GLU A 206 39.30 -21.88 -28.56
CA GLU A 206 40.48 -22.59 -29.06
C GLU A 206 41.67 -22.46 -28.09
N ALA A 207 41.91 -21.26 -27.54
CA ALA A 207 42.92 -21.04 -26.50
C ALA A 207 42.59 -21.81 -25.21
N ALA A 208 41.31 -21.86 -24.81
CA ALA A 208 40.85 -22.64 -23.67
C ALA A 208 40.94 -24.16 -23.93
N ALA A 209 40.72 -24.61 -25.17
CA ALA A 209 40.90 -26.01 -25.57
C ALA A 209 42.39 -26.42 -25.63
N ALA A 210 43.27 -25.52 -26.09
CA ALA A 210 44.72 -25.74 -26.09
C ALA A 210 45.33 -25.70 -24.68
N ALA A 211 44.76 -24.91 -23.77
CA ALA A 211 45.14 -24.88 -22.35
C ALA A 211 44.52 -26.01 -21.52
N ARG A 212 43.59 -26.80 -22.09
CA ARG A 212 42.98 -27.93 -21.41
C ARG A 212 43.97 -29.11 -21.45
N PRO A 213 44.48 -29.61 -20.31
CA PRO A 213 45.34 -30.78 -20.33
C PRO A 213 44.57 -31.99 -20.88
N LEU A 214 45.26 -32.80 -21.70
CA LEU A 214 44.70 -33.99 -22.34
C LEU A 214 43.98 -34.88 -21.30
N PRO A 215 42.75 -35.35 -21.58
CA PRO A 215 42.06 -36.28 -20.69
C PRO A 215 42.76 -37.64 -20.79
N GLY A 216 43.70 -37.88 -19.88
CA GLY A 216 44.52 -39.10 -19.86
C GLY A 216 45.85 -39.03 -19.10
N ALA A 217 46.23 -37.88 -18.51
CA ALA A 217 47.30 -37.85 -17.52
C ALA A 217 46.68 -37.88 -16.11
N ALA A 218 46.96 -38.96 -15.38
CA ALA A 218 46.51 -39.19 -14.01
C ALA A 218 46.93 -38.04 -13.07
N PRO A 219 46.14 -37.74 -12.02
CA PRO A 219 46.62 -36.93 -10.90
C PRO A 219 47.46 -37.82 -9.97
N GLU A 220 48.79 -37.74 -10.06
CA GLU A 220 49.62 -37.99 -8.88
C GLU A 220 49.62 -36.73 -8.01
N GLY A 221 49.35 -36.90 -6.72
CA GLY A 221 49.53 -35.87 -5.71
C GLY A 221 48.28 -35.51 -4.91
N GLU A 222 47.73 -36.47 -4.16
CA GLU A 222 47.04 -36.15 -2.91
C GLU A 222 48.06 -35.54 -1.93
N GLU A 223 48.02 -34.23 -1.69
CA GLU A 223 48.52 -33.66 -0.44
C GLU A 223 47.33 -33.37 0.48
N LYS A 224 47.03 -34.36 1.32
CA LYS A 224 46.21 -34.22 2.52
C LYS A 224 47.00 -33.38 3.54
N PRO A 225 46.45 -32.29 4.10
CA PRO A 225 47.06 -31.66 5.27
C PRO A 225 46.84 -32.56 6.51
N PRO A 226 47.83 -32.73 7.41
CA PRO A 226 47.63 -33.49 8.63
C PRO A 226 46.85 -32.65 9.65
N ASN A 227 45.74 -33.20 10.17
CA ASN A 227 45.03 -32.64 11.32
C ASN A 227 45.45 -33.43 12.59
N PRO A 228 45.57 -32.76 13.76
CA PRO A 228 46.20 -33.29 14.96
C PRO A 228 45.19 -33.92 15.92
N THR A 229 45.56 -35.04 16.56
CA THR A 229 45.07 -35.56 17.87
C THR A 229 45.78 -36.89 18.16
N GLU A 230 46.72 -36.95 19.11
CA GLU A 230 46.56 -37.32 20.54
C GLU A 230 46.88 -38.80 20.87
N LYS A 231 47.89 -38.95 21.74
CA LYS A 231 48.08 -39.94 22.82
C LYS A 231 48.40 -41.42 22.50
N THR A 232 49.64 -41.80 22.80
CA THR A 232 50.02 -42.64 23.96
C THR A 232 51.45 -42.35 24.36
#